data_AF-A0A8J8FIZ0-F1
#
_entry.id   AF-A0A8J8FIZ0-F1
#
_cell.length_a   1.000
_cell.length_b   1.000
_cell.length_c   1.000
_cell.angle_alpha   90.00
_cell.angle_beta   90.00
_cell.angle_gamma   90.00
#
_symmetry.space_group_name_H-M   'P 1'
#
loop_
_entity.id
_entity.type
_entity.pdbx_description
1 polymer ?
#
loop_
_entity_poly.entity_id
_entity_poly.type
_entity_poly.pdbx_seq_one_letter_code
_entity_poly.pdbx_strand_id
1 'polypeptide(L)'
;MNIPYHKSVLAKVLSVLSMKKHILNFLVAVGMYSAGTKVYLVGIFTLVIFDALTGVMAARQCDEKFESKKFRKGWIDKIDLYSMLMFSVFILEYKLKTMVSYDPQFMLFTVTFLVASYECISVVENIYTIYPKMAILKTVMRLIGKLQDKVVEKAENAIDNLGDEGQHDGVK
;
A
#
# COMPACT_ATOMS: atom_id res chain seq x y z
N MET A 1 55.27 -11.67 -19.21
CA MET A 1 54.27 -12.16 -18.24
C MET A 1 53.24 -11.05 -18.05
N ASN A 2 52.07 -11.18 -18.68
CA ASN A 2 51.20 -10.08 -19.09
C ASN A 2 49.88 -10.11 -18.31
N ILE A 3 49.85 -9.54 -17.10
CA ILE A 3 48.61 -9.33 -16.33
C ILE A 3 48.70 -8.00 -15.55
N PRO A 4 48.31 -6.85 -16.14
CA PRO A 4 47.77 -5.78 -15.28
C PRO A 4 46.60 -4.97 -15.86
N TYR A 5 46.17 -5.19 -17.10
CA TYR A 5 45.12 -4.35 -17.72
C TYR A 5 43.70 -4.73 -17.27
N HIS A 6 43.42 -6.04 -17.12
CA HIS A 6 42.08 -6.53 -16.76
C HIS A 6 41.68 -6.20 -15.32
N LYS A 7 42.65 -6.10 -14.40
CA LYS A 7 42.41 -5.74 -12.99
C LYS A 7 42.07 -4.26 -12.83
N SER A 8 42.66 -3.36 -13.63
CA SER A 8 42.39 -1.92 -13.55
C SER A 8 41.00 -1.55 -14.10
N VAL A 9 40.55 -2.25 -15.15
CA VAL A 9 39.21 -2.07 -15.73
C VAL A 9 38.15 -2.61 -14.78
N LEU A 10 38.34 -3.81 -14.20
CA LEU A 10 37.42 -4.35 -13.20
C LEU A 10 37.31 -3.45 -11.96
N ALA A 11 38.42 -2.88 -11.47
CA ALA A 11 38.40 -1.95 -10.35
C ALA A 11 37.64 -0.64 -10.67
N LYS A 12 37.75 -0.12 -11.90
CA LYS A 12 36.96 1.03 -12.36
C LYS A 12 35.47 0.70 -12.53
N VAL A 13 35.13 -0.48 -13.05
CA VAL A 13 33.73 -0.92 -13.18
C VAL A 13 33.10 -1.14 -11.79
N LEU A 14 33.84 -1.78 -10.87
CA LEU A 14 33.41 -1.96 -9.48
C LEU A 14 33.29 -0.64 -8.72
N SER A 15 34.20 0.33 -8.93
CA SER A 15 34.10 1.63 -8.28
C SER A 15 32.94 2.46 -8.83
N VAL A 16 32.63 2.37 -10.13
CA VAL A 16 31.45 3.01 -10.73
C VAL A 16 30.16 2.33 -10.24
N LEU A 17 30.12 1.00 -10.12
CA LEU A 17 28.97 0.28 -9.56
C LEU A 17 28.77 0.60 -8.07
N SER A 18 29.84 0.69 -7.30
CA SER A 18 29.80 1.06 -5.87
C SER A 18 29.38 2.52 -5.69
N MET A 19 29.94 3.44 -6.48
CA MET A 19 29.58 4.86 -6.45
C MET A 19 28.12 5.07 -6.86
N LYS A 20 27.60 4.31 -7.83
CA LYS A 20 26.16 4.29 -8.17
C LYS A 20 25.29 3.78 -7.02
N LYS A 21 25.73 2.77 -6.26
CA LYS A 21 25.03 2.27 -5.07
C LYS A 21 25.03 3.31 -3.94
N HIS A 22 26.14 4.01 -3.72
CA HIS A 22 26.22 5.08 -2.72
C HIS A 22 25.43 6.32 -3.13
N ILE A 23 25.40 6.69 -4.41
CA ILE A 23 24.57 7.77 -4.94
C ILE A 23 23.08 7.41 -4.84
N LEU A 24 22.69 6.18 -5.18
CA LEU A 24 21.31 5.70 -5.02
C LEU A 24 20.89 5.70 -3.55
N ASN A 25 21.73 5.20 -2.65
CA ASN A 25 21.45 5.21 -1.21
C ASN A 25 21.42 6.63 -0.64
N PHE A 26 22.25 7.54 -1.15
CA PHE A 26 22.24 8.96 -0.77
C PHE A 26 20.98 9.67 -1.30
N LEU A 27 20.53 9.39 -2.52
CA LEU A 27 19.28 9.91 -3.08
C LEU A 27 18.05 9.34 -2.35
N VAL A 28 18.08 8.06 -1.98
CA VAL A 28 17.05 7.43 -1.12
C VAL A 28 17.08 8.04 0.27
N ALA A 29 18.25 8.29 0.86
CA ALA A 29 18.37 8.94 2.17
C ALA A 29 17.94 10.42 2.14
N VAL A 30 18.31 11.19 1.12
CA VAL A 30 17.87 12.58 0.91
C VAL A 30 16.36 12.65 0.59
N GLY A 31 15.82 11.65 -0.10
CA GLY A 31 14.39 11.46 -0.30
C GLY A 31 13.64 11.12 1.00
N MET A 32 14.17 10.19 1.80
CA MET A 32 13.62 9.85 3.11
C MET A 32 13.71 11.01 4.11
N TYR A 33 14.77 11.84 4.02
CA TYR A 33 15.03 12.95 4.95
C TYR A 33 14.26 14.24 4.61
N SER A 34 14.02 14.55 3.32
CA SER A 34 13.30 15.77 2.92
C SER A 34 11.80 15.59 2.68
N ALA A 35 11.34 14.36 2.53
CA ALA A 35 10.06 14.08 1.88
C ALA A 35 9.09 13.18 2.67
N GLY A 36 9.47 12.72 3.87
CA GLY A 36 8.76 11.74 4.72
C GLY A 36 7.24 11.72 4.55
N THR A 37 6.51 12.69 5.11
CA THR A 37 5.03 12.72 5.06
C THR A 37 4.45 12.99 3.67
N LYS A 38 5.10 13.84 2.87
CA LYS A 38 4.60 14.26 1.55
C LYS A 38 4.70 13.15 0.51
N VAL A 39 5.73 12.31 0.58
CA VAL A 39 5.91 11.15 -0.31
C VAL A 39 4.86 10.08 -0.04
N TYR A 40 4.48 9.86 1.22
CA TYR A 40 3.40 8.93 1.55
C TYR A 40 2.06 9.39 0.96
N LEU A 41 1.72 10.68 1.09
CA LEU A 41 0.51 11.25 0.49
C LEU A 41 0.53 11.17 -1.04
N VAL A 42 1.64 11.54 -1.68
CA VAL A 42 1.79 11.45 -3.14
C VAL A 42 1.74 10.00 -3.61
N GLY A 43 2.32 9.06 -2.86
CA GLY A 43 2.31 7.63 -3.17
C GLY A 43 0.92 7.02 -3.11
N ILE A 44 0.15 7.31 -2.05
CA ILE A 44 -1.25 6.89 -1.93
C ILE A 44 -2.07 7.49 -3.08
N PHE A 45 -1.92 8.79 -3.35
CA PHE A 45 -2.66 9.44 -4.44
C PHE A 45 -2.34 8.83 -5.81
N THR A 46 -1.06 8.50 -6.04
CA THR A 46 -0.62 7.82 -7.26
C THR A 46 -1.23 6.43 -7.38
N LEU A 47 -1.24 5.64 -6.30
CA LEU A 47 -1.87 4.31 -6.28
C LEU A 47 -3.37 4.39 -6.55
N VAL A 48 -4.07 5.35 -5.95
CA VAL A 48 -5.50 5.59 -6.16
C VAL A 48 -5.80 5.98 -7.62
N ILE A 49 -4.91 6.73 -8.27
CA ILE A 49 -5.03 7.01 -9.72
C ILE A 49 -4.82 5.73 -10.53
N PHE A 50 -3.80 4.91 -10.21
CA PHE A 50 -3.57 3.65 -10.92
C PHE A 50 -4.74 2.67 -10.75
N ASP A 51 -5.31 2.57 -9.56
CA ASP A 51 -6.52 1.78 -9.30
C ASP A 51 -7.70 2.29 -10.14
N ALA A 52 -7.94 3.60 -10.13
CA ALA A 52 -8.97 4.22 -10.95
C ALA A 52 -8.80 3.94 -12.45
N LEU A 53 -7.56 4.03 -12.98
CA LEU A 53 -7.26 3.73 -14.37
C LEU A 53 -7.47 2.25 -14.70
N THR A 54 -6.96 1.34 -13.85
CA THR A 54 -7.13 -0.10 -14.07
C THR A 54 -8.58 -0.53 -13.95
N GLY A 55 -9.36 0.06 -13.05
CA GLY A 55 -10.80 -0.17 -12.92
C GLY A 55 -11.59 0.27 -14.15
N VAL A 56 -11.27 1.44 -14.73
CA VAL A 56 -11.88 1.89 -16.00
C VAL A 56 -11.55 0.93 -17.14
N MET A 57 -10.31 0.45 -17.22
CA MET A 57 -9.89 -0.52 -18.24
C MET A 57 -10.61 -1.85 -18.08
N ALA A 58 -10.74 -2.35 -16.86
CA ALA A 58 -11.47 -3.59 -16.56
C ALA A 58 -12.96 -3.48 -16.91
N ALA A 59 -13.63 -2.39 -16.51
CA ALA A 59 -15.05 -2.17 -16.81
C ALA A 59 -15.33 -2.11 -18.31
N ARG A 60 -14.43 -1.50 -19.10
CA ARG A 60 -14.53 -1.49 -20.57
C ARG A 60 -14.40 -2.88 -21.18
N GLN A 61 -13.58 -3.75 -20.59
CA GLN A 61 -13.38 -5.09 -21.11
C GLN A 61 -14.54 -6.04 -20.79
N CYS A 62 -15.31 -5.76 -19.74
CA CYS A 62 -16.50 -6.50 -19.35
C CYS A 62 -17.80 -6.00 -20.01
N ASP A 63 -17.73 -5.03 -20.94
CA ASP A 63 -18.88 -4.36 -21.56
C ASP A 63 -19.87 -3.76 -20.55
N GLU A 64 -19.40 -3.41 -19.35
CA GLU A 64 -20.23 -2.78 -18.35
C GLU A 64 -20.52 -1.31 -18.72
N LYS A 65 -21.77 -0.88 -18.55
CA LYS A 65 -22.15 0.52 -18.77
C LYS A 65 -21.44 1.38 -17.73
N PHE A 66 -20.37 2.04 -18.16
CA PHE A 66 -19.62 2.95 -17.32
C PHE A 66 -20.45 4.19 -16.95
N GLU A 67 -21.11 4.15 -15.80
CA GLU A 67 -21.77 5.30 -15.23
C GLU A 67 -20.74 6.22 -14.55
N SER A 68 -20.25 7.20 -15.29
CA SER A 68 -19.23 8.17 -14.83
C SER A 68 -19.55 8.81 -13.47
N LYS A 69 -20.85 8.97 -13.13
CA LYS A 69 -21.28 9.50 -11.82
C LYS A 69 -20.98 8.54 -10.67
N LYS A 70 -21.25 7.24 -10.82
CA LYS A 70 -20.96 6.22 -9.79
C LYS A 70 -19.45 6.07 -9.59
N PHE A 71 -18.70 6.02 -10.69
CA PHE A 71 -17.24 5.98 -10.64
C PHE A 71 -16.64 7.20 -9.95
N ARG A 72 -17.08 8.42 -10.34
CA ARG A 72 -16.59 9.66 -9.71
C ARG A 72 -16.91 9.70 -8.22
N LYS A 73 -18.11 9.26 -7.83
CA LYS A 73 -18.50 9.20 -6.41
C LYS A 73 -17.60 8.24 -5.63
N GLY A 74 -17.44 7.00 -6.09
CA GLY A 74 -16.58 6.02 -5.41
C GLY A 74 -15.11 6.46 -5.33
N TRP A 75 -14.59 7.13 -6.37
CA TRP A 75 -13.24 7.66 -6.36
C TRP A 75 -13.06 8.83 -5.37
N ILE A 76 -14.04 9.74 -5.30
CA ILE A 76 -14.04 10.83 -4.32
C ILE A 76 -14.12 10.26 -2.90
N ASP A 77 -15.01 9.29 -2.66
CA ASP A 77 -15.18 8.65 -1.36
C ASP A 77 -13.86 7.97 -0.89
N LYS A 78 -13.11 7.31 -1.79
CA LYS A 78 -11.77 6.77 -1.49
C LYS A 78 -10.77 7.87 -1.10
N ILE A 79 -10.70 8.96 -1.89
CA ILE A 79 -9.78 10.07 -1.60
C ILE A 79 -10.09 10.71 -0.26
N ASP A 80 -11.38 10.93 0.04
CA ASP A 80 -11.82 11.53 1.30
C ASP A 80 -11.46 10.63 2.49
N LEU A 81 -11.77 9.33 2.38
CA LEU A 81 -11.44 8.33 3.41
C LEU A 81 -9.93 8.30 3.72
N TYR A 82 -9.08 8.23 2.69
CA TYR A 82 -7.63 8.18 2.90
C TYR A 82 -7.08 9.51 3.39
N SER A 83 -7.64 10.64 2.95
CA SER A 83 -7.23 11.95 3.45
C SER A 83 -7.57 12.11 4.93
N MET A 84 -8.77 11.71 5.36
CA MET A 84 -9.18 11.72 6.76
C MET A 84 -8.33 10.78 7.62
N LEU A 85 -8.04 9.57 7.12
CA LEU A 85 -7.19 8.60 7.82
C LEU A 85 -5.78 9.16 8.03
N MET A 86 -5.16 9.70 6.98
CA MET A 86 -3.81 10.27 7.06
C MET A 86 -3.76 11.48 7.98
N PHE A 87 -4.79 12.33 7.97
CA PHE A 87 -4.89 13.47 8.88
C PHE A 87 -5.04 13.02 10.34
N SER A 88 -5.84 11.99 10.59
CA SER A 88 -6.03 11.41 11.93
C SER A 88 -4.73 10.83 12.49
N VAL A 89 -4.00 10.10 11.66
CA VAL A 89 -2.68 9.52 12.02
C VAL A 89 -1.68 10.64 12.29
N PHE A 90 -1.69 11.70 11.49
CA PHE A 90 -0.80 12.84 11.70
C PHE A 90 -1.06 13.55 13.05
N ILE A 91 -2.33 13.74 13.44
CA ILE A 91 -2.68 14.30 14.75
C ILE A 91 -2.21 13.38 15.88
N LEU A 92 -2.48 12.08 15.75
CA LEU A 92 -2.11 11.08 16.75
C LEU A 92 -0.59 11.02 16.95
N GLU A 93 0.15 11.03 15.84
CA GLU A 93 1.61 11.04 15.79
C GLU A 93 2.19 12.30 16.46
N TYR A 94 1.61 13.48 16.21
CA TYR A 94 2.00 14.71 16.89
C TYR A 94 1.78 14.64 18.40
N LYS A 95 0.66 14.08 18.86
CA LYS A 95 0.36 13.90 20.29
C LYS A 95 1.33 12.91 20.93
N LEU A 96 1.58 11.78 20.29
CA LEU A 96 2.49 10.74 20.80
C LEU A 96 3.94 11.20 20.87
N LYS A 97 4.41 11.97 19.88
CA LYS A 97 5.74 12.60 19.91
C LYS A 97 5.90 13.52 21.12
N THR A 98 4.85 14.27 21.43
CA THR A 98 4.85 15.25 22.54
C THR A 98 4.75 14.58 23.91
N MET A 99 4.06 13.44 24.01
CA MET A 99 3.81 12.75 25.28
C MET A 99 4.88 11.70 25.64
N VAL A 100 5.45 11.01 24.66
CA VAL A 100 6.28 9.80 24.90
C VAL A 100 7.66 9.90 24.24
N SER A 101 7.98 11.01 23.56
CA SER A 101 9.21 11.17 22.76
C SER A 101 9.42 10.03 21.74
N TYR A 102 8.32 9.43 21.29
CA TYR A 102 8.32 8.35 20.30
C TYR A 102 8.71 8.90 18.93
N ASP A 103 9.50 8.14 18.16
CA ASP A 103 9.89 8.53 16.80
C ASP A 103 8.68 8.37 15.86
N PRO A 104 8.12 9.49 15.37
CA PRO A 104 6.80 9.52 14.73
C PRO A 104 6.71 8.74 13.40
N GLN A 105 7.83 8.48 12.72
CA GLN A 105 7.82 7.96 11.35
C GLN A 105 7.23 6.55 11.17
N PHE A 106 7.23 5.71 12.21
CA PHE A 106 6.82 4.32 12.08
C PHE A 106 5.30 4.16 11.87
N MET A 107 4.47 4.94 12.56
CA MET A 107 3.01 4.85 12.43
C MET A 107 2.53 5.26 11.04
N LEU A 108 3.00 6.40 10.53
CA LEU A 108 2.66 6.87 9.20
C LEU A 108 3.08 5.86 8.13
N PHE A 109 4.26 5.27 8.27
CA PHE A 109 4.74 4.23 7.38
C PHE A 109 3.83 2.98 7.43
N THR A 110 3.48 2.50 8.62
CA THR A 110 2.59 1.35 8.78
C THR A 110 1.22 1.59 8.15
N VAL A 111 0.60 2.73 8.43
CA VAL A 111 -0.72 3.05 7.86
C VAL A 111 -0.64 3.19 6.34
N THR A 112 0.38 3.88 5.84
CA THR A 112 0.58 4.01 4.39
C THR A 112 0.81 2.66 3.73
N PHE A 113 1.57 1.77 4.35
CA PHE A 113 1.80 0.41 3.86
C PHE A 113 0.52 -0.42 3.82
N LEU A 114 -0.36 -0.28 4.83
CA LEU A 114 -1.66 -0.94 4.85
C LEU A 114 -2.57 -0.43 3.72
N VAL A 115 -2.69 0.89 3.55
CA VAL A 115 -3.46 1.50 2.45
C VAL A 115 -2.91 1.06 1.10
N ALA A 116 -1.59 1.09 0.91
CA ALA A 116 -0.95 0.66 -0.32
C ALA A 116 -1.18 -0.83 -0.61
N SER A 117 -1.16 -1.68 0.42
CA SER A 117 -1.44 -3.11 0.27
C SER A 117 -2.89 -3.35 -0.17
N TYR A 118 -3.83 -2.60 0.40
CA TYR A 118 -5.24 -2.66 0.02
C TYR A 118 -5.46 -2.23 -1.44
N GLU A 119 -4.90 -1.09 -1.86
CA GLU A 119 -5.01 -0.62 -3.25
C GLU A 119 -4.29 -1.54 -4.25
N CYS A 120 -3.15 -2.14 -3.86
CA CYS A 120 -2.50 -3.15 -4.69
C CYS A 120 -3.39 -4.37 -4.94
N ILE A 121 -4.19 -4.80 -3.96
CA ILE A 121 -5.14 -5.90 -4.14
C ILE A 121 -6.20 -5.51 -5.19
N SER A 122 -6.79 -4.32 -5.05
CA SER A 122 -7.77 -3.78 -6.00
C SER A 122 -7.21 -3.67 -7.43
N VAL A 123 -5.97 -3.21 -7.57
CA VAL A 123 -5.27 -3.19 -8.87
C VAL A 123 -5.07 -4.59 -9.43
N VAL A 124 -4.67 -5.57 -8.60
CA VAL A 124 -4.49 -6.96 -9.04
C VAL A 124 -5.82 -7.58 -9.48
N GLU A 125 -6.92 -7.29 -8.78
CA GLU A 125 -8.27 -7.68 -9.17
C GLU A 125 -8.65 -7.13 -10.55
N ASN A 126 -8.44 -5.83 -10.77
CA ASN A 126 -8.68 -5.18 -12.06
C ASN A 126 -7.82 -5.78 -13.17
N ILE A 127 -6.53 -6.02 -12.92
CA ILE A 127 -5.63 -6.66 -13.89
C ILE A 127 -6.06 -8.10 -14.19
N TYR A 128 -6.54 -8.85 -13.20
CA TYR A 128 -7.03 -10.21 -13.41
C TYR A 128 -8.26 -10.23 -14.31
N THR A 129 -9.17 -9.27 -14.13
CA THR A 129 -10.32 -9.06 -15.02
C THR A 129 -9.88 -8.76 -16.46
N ILE A 130 -8.82 -7.96 -16.63
CA ILE A 130 -8.27 -7.63 -17.96
C ILE A 130 -7.53 -8.82 -18.59
N TYR A 131 -6.78 -9.59 -17.81
CA TYR A 131 -5.93 -10.69 -18.29
C TYR A 131 -6.15 -12.00 -17.52
N PRO A 132 -7.33 -12.64 -17.66
CA PRO A 132 -7.70 -13.80 -16.84
C PRO A 132 -6.87 -15.06 -17.15
N LYS A 133 -6.19 -15.09 -18.30
CA LYS A 133 -5.38 -16.23 -18.76
C LYS A 133 -4.03 -16.38 -18.03
N MET A 134 -3.63 -15.39 -17.23
CA MET A 134 -2.38 -15.46 -16.48
C MET A 134 -2.52 -16.36 -15.24
N ALA A 135 -1.84 -17.51 -15.26
CA ALA A 135 -1.87 -18.51 -14.18
C ALA A 135 -1.39 -17.96 -12.81
N ILE A 136 -0.41 -17.04 -12.84
CA ILE A 136 0.13 -16.39 -11.64
C ILE A 136 -0.96 -15.55 -10.96
N LEU A 137 -1.68 -14.71 -11.71
CA LEU A 137 -2.76 -13.88 -11.16
C LEU A 137 -3.88 -14.74 -10.57
N LYS A 138 -4.26 -15.84 -11.22
CA LYS A 138 -5.25 -16.78 -10.66
C LYS A 138 -4.82 -17.35 -9.31
N THR A 139 -3.52 -17.63 -9.15
CA THR A 139 -2.96 -18.14 -7.90
C THR A 139 -2.96 -17.06 -6.82
N VAL A 140 -2.54 -15.85 -7.17
CA VAL A 140 -2.54 -14.69 -6.26
C VAL A 140 -3.96 -14.36 -5.80
N MET A 141 -4.92 -14.29 -6.72
CA MET A 141 -6.34 -14.04 -6.40
C MET A 141 -6.93 -15.10 -5.47
N ARG A 142 -6.60 -16.39 -5.67
CA ARG A 142 -7.05 -17.46 -4.79
C ARG A 142 -6.47 -17.32 -3.37
N LEU A 143 -5.22 -16.86 -3.26
CA LEU A 143 -4.59 -16.62 -1.95
C LEU A 143 -5.21 -15.41 -1.26
N ILE A 144 -5.43 -14.32 -1.99
CA ILE A 144 -6.08 -13.10 -1.49
C ILE A 144 -7.49 -13.44 -0.97
N GLY A 145 -8.32 -14.13 -1.75
CA GLY A 145 -9.67 -14.50 -1.34
C GLY A 145 -9.68 -15.35 -0.07
N LYS A 146 -8.80 -16.36 0.03
CA LYS A 146 -8.66 -17.18 1.25
C LYS A 146 -8.24 -16.38 2.48
N LEU A 147 -7.45 -15.32 2.30
CA LEU A 147 -7.05 -14.45 3.41
C LEU A 147 -8.19 -13.53 3.82
N GLN A 148 -8.92 -12.95 2.86
CA GLN A 148 -10.09 -12.11 3.11
C GLN A 148 -11.18 -12.91 3.85
N ASP A 149 -11.54 -14.10 3.37
CA ASP A 149 -12.56 -14.96 3.98
C ASP A 149 -12.20 -15.29 5.44
N LYS A 150 -10.94 -15.63 5.72
CA LYS A 150 -10.47 -15.91 7.08
C LYS A 150 -10.48 -14.68 7.99
N VAL A 151 -10.24 -13.49 7.45
CA VAL A 151 -10.28 -12.26 8.23
C VAL A 151 -11.73 -11.91 8.58
N VAL A 152 -12.66 -12.07 7.63
CA VAL A 152 -14.10 -11.88 7.86
C VAL A 152 -14.61 -12.89 8.89
N GLU A 153 -14.32 -14.17 8.72
CA GLU A 153 -14.70 -15.23 9.66
C GLU A 153 -14.19 -14.95 11.08
N LYS A 154 -12.94 -14.46 11.22
CA LYS A 154 -12.41 -14.07 12.53
C LYS A 154 -13.09 -12.85 13.12
N ALA A 155 -13.47 -11.87 12.28
CA ALA A 155 -14.16 -10.68 12.73
C ALA A 155 -15.59 -11.00 13.19
N GLU A 156 -16.31 -11.85 12.45
CA GLU A 156 -17.63 -12.35 12.82
C GLU A 156 -17.58 -13.11 14.15
N ASN A 157 -16.67 -14.08 14.27
CA ASN A 157 -16.49 -14.82 15.52
C ASN A 157 -16.13 -13.90 16.71
N ALA A 158 -15.34 -12.84 16.49
CA ALA A 158 -15.01 -11.89 17.56
C ALA A 158 -16.23 -11.05 17.99
N ILE A 159 -17.10 -10.68 17.04
CA ILE A 159 -18.34 -9.94 17.32
C ILE A 159 -19.32 -10.85 18.09
N ASP A 160 -19.47 -12.10 17.67
CA ASP A 160 -20.39 -13.05 18.32
C ASP A 160 -19.95 -13.32 19.78
N ASN A 161 -18.65 -13.49 20.02
CA ASN A 161 -18.12 -13.66 21.38
C ASN A 161 -18.31 -12.41 22.26
N LEU A 162 -18.29 -11.20 21.70
CA LEU A 162 -18.58 -9.96 22.44
C LEU A 162 -20.08 -9.79 22.74
N GLY A 163 -20.96 -10.34 21.89
CA GLY A 163 -22.41 -10.35 22.09
C GLY A 163 -22.85 -11.25 23.24
N ASP A 164 -22.19 -12.40 23.42
CA ASP A 164 -22.50 -13.36 24.48
C ASP A 164 -22.02 -12.91 25.88
N GLU A 165 -20.93 -12.15 25.99
CA GLU A 165 -20.46 -11.60 27.27
C GLU A 165 -21.38 -10.48 27.80
N GLY A 166 -22.06 -9.73 26.93
CA GLY A 166 -22.98 -8.66 27.31
C GLY A 166 -24.33 -9.13 27.88
N GLN A 167 -24.68 -10.42 27.72
CA GLN A 167 -25.95 -10.97 28.21
C GLN A 167 -25.88 -11.51 29.65
N HIS A 168 -24.66 -11.69 30.20
CA HIS A 168 -24.46 -12.24 31.54
C HIS A 168 -24.28 -11.19 32.66
N ASP A 169 -23.99 -9.93 32.32
CA ASP A 169 -23.81 -8.84 33.30
C ASP A 169 -25.10 -8.04 33.60
N GLY A 170 -26.23 -8.39 32.97
CA GLY A 170 -27.54 -7.74 33.16
C GLY A 170 -28.46 -8.37 34.22
N VAL A 171 -27.99 -9.38 34.97
CA VAL A 171 -28.77 -10.04 36.04
C VAL A 171 -28.00 -10.00 37.36
N LYS A 172 -27.99 -8.83 38.01
CA LYS A 172 -27.89 -8.71 39.48
C LYS A 172 -28.72 -7.54 39.96
#